data_AF-E3LW13-F1
#
_entry.id   AF-E3LW13-F1
#
_cell.length_a   1.000
_cell.length_b   1.000
_cell.length_c   1.000
_cell.angle_alpha   90.00
_cell.angle_beta   90.00
_cell.angle_gamma   90.00
#
_symmetry.space_group_name_H-M   'P 1'
#
loop_
_entity.id
_entity.type
_entity.pdbx_description
1 polymer ?
#
loop_
_entity_poly.entity_id
_entity_poly.type
_entity_poly.pdbx_seq_one_letter_code
_entity_poly.pdbx_strand_id
1 'polypeptide(L)'
;MILESCGLIFKGKRFVRLFIFIVVCLGFLIAVTILAGLTIFDRQHNHILHDYVARNDDIVVLSTTYYENSKSFPSNTAVILFNSVQVFHLKYSTLNVVAETMQGNVEVQFKIQPVINTIPFFCKWVPYLAVGQVPEDHVLLKLSTNKKDGMELSLRTPFQTPRKVVACFSPLFLNERWQLLLATVEIYSHYGAFMHFYVRSMISDLFKLIKENKNSRIAPWPAIRIGESRAASPMFDPNTELEFRNQASAMTDCLLQYKESAEFVVFPDPDDILVPTLGKNYHEEFTQAFNMFPTAGAIVYNMTQTSIESSTTPALYSPISLLASIKFKGEQRWGKLVVRPERVDSTWIHRSYSIREGYEQKVMPVDVNAFYHLRIWKFPDFPTINRTKVSNPPYFDPYHLNATKRTIYKVSDGLKIQRKFKNRVSEGNMKAIYSRLPKVSLYYPLIEVCYNRIFYSMKDIGTCRGYSTVELSNQNETFSGPEYCNIPAFPGLRCTNVASEFVTYKSYRNIYIHQLISTDFEEGENGCTL
;
A
#
# COMPACT_ATOMS: atom_id res chain seq x y z
N MET A 1 26.89 -8.26 75.53
CA MET A 1 26.34 -9.61 75.68
C MET A 1 25.67 -9.95 74.36
N ILE A 2 26.12 -11.05 73.73
CA ILE A 2 25.66 -11.62 72.45
C ILE A 2 26.08 -10.84 71.18
N LEU A 3 27.34 -11.06 70.80
CA LEU A 3 27.78 -11.07 69.39
C LEU A 3 28.80 -12.21 69.29
N GLU A 4 28.27 -13.44 69.26
CA GLU A 4 29.02 -14.64 68.87
C GLU A 4 28.19 -15.41 67.84
N SER A 5 28.92 -16.09 66.96
CA SER A 5 28.46 -17.10 65.99
C SER A 5 27.83 -16.61 64.69
N CYS A 6 28.71 -16.26 63.74
CA CYS A 6 28.66 -16.92 62.43
C CYS A 6 30.08 -17.00 61.82
N GLY A 7 30.96 -17.75 62.48
CA GLY A 7 32.26 -18.13 61.94
C GLY A 7 32.10 -19.23 60.90
N LEU A 8 31.77 -18.86 59.66
CA LEU A 8 32.04 -19.72 58.49
C LEU A 8 33.39 -19.31 57.90
N ILE A 9 34.45 -19.91 58.46
CA ILE A 9 35.79 -19.92 57.87
C ILE A 9 35.70 -20.76 56.58
N PHE A 10 35.33 -20.12 55.47
CA PHE A 10 35.45 -20.71 54.15
C PHE A 10 36.94 -20.85 53.81
N LYS A 11 37.43 -22.09 53.69
CA LYS A 11 38.79 -22.41 53.25
C LYS A 11 39.11 -21.67 51.93
N GLY A 12 39.87 -20.58 52.05
CA GLY A 12 40.09 -19.51 51.07
C GLY A 12 40.87 -19.82 49.79
N LYS A 13 40.97 -21.10 49.39
CA LYS A 13 41.53 -21.46 48.07
C LYS A 13 40.50 -22.06 47.11
N ARG A 14 39.45 -22.72 47.62
CA ARG A 14 38.39 -23.29 46.75
C ARG A 14 37.38 -22.23 46.31
N PHE A 15 37.01 -21.31 47.20
CA PHE A 15 36.02 -20.27 46.89
C PHE A 15 36.57 -19.23 45.91
N VAL A 16 37.83 -18.83 46.06
CA VAL A 16 38.52 -17.93 45.11
C VAL A 16 38.64 -18.57 43.73
N ARG A 17 38.96 -19.88 43.66
CA ARG A 17 38.99 -20.62 42.38
C ARG A 17 37.61 -20.73 41.74
N LEU A 18 36.55 -20.94 42.53
CA LEU A 18 35.18 -20.98 42.04
C LEU A 18 34.72 -19.62 41.52
N PHE A 19 35.04 -18.54 42.24
CA PHE A 19 34.71 -17.17 41.83
C PHE A 19 35.45 -16.78 40.54
N ILE A 20 36.76 -17.06 40.43
CA ILE A 20 37.53 -16.84 39.20
C ILE A 20 36.95 -17.66 38.05
N PHE A 21 36.57 -18.92 38.28
CA PHE A 21 35.95 -19.76 37.28
C PHE A 21 34.62 -19.19 36.78
N ILE A 22 33.75 -18.72 37.69
CA ILE A 22 32.47 -18.09 37.34
C ILE A 22 32.69 -16.81 36.53
N VAL A 23 33.63 -15.94 36.93
CA VAL A 23 33.94 -14.69 36.21
C VAL A 23 34.48 -14.98 34.81
N VAL A 24 35.35 -15.98 34.65
CA VAL A 24 35.88 -16.40 33.35
C VAL A 24 34.77 -17.00 32.48
N CYS A 25 33.91 -17.86 33.03
CA CYS A 25 32.76 -18.42 32.30
C CYS A 25 31.77 -17.34 31.87
N LEU A 26 31.48 -16.36 32.73
CA LEU A 26 30.57 -15.25 32.40
C LEU A 26 31.18 -14.34 31.33
N GLY A 27 32.47 -14.02 31.44
CA GLY A 27 33.20 -13.26 30.41
C GLY A 27 33.24 -13.99 29.06
N PHE A 28 33.45 -15.30 29.07
CA PHE A 28 33.40 -16.13 27.87
C PHE A 28 31.99 -16.17 27.27
N LEU A 29 30.95 -16.33 28.09
CA LEU A 29 29.56 -16.31 27.64
C LEU A 29 29.20 -14.97 26.99
N ILE A 30 29.58 -13.84 27.62
CA ILE A 30 29.37 -12.49 27.06
C ILE A 30 30.11 -12.35 25.73
N ALA A 31 31.38 -12.77 25.65
CA ALA A 31 32.17 -12.72 24.42
C ALA A 31 31.55 -13.58 23.29
N VAL A 32 31.09 -14.80 23.60
CA VAL A 32 30.38 -15.66 22.63
C VAL A 32 29.06 -15.04 22.20
N THR A 33 28.32 -14.39 23.11
CA THR A 33 27.05 -13.74 22.79
C THR A 33 27.27 -12.51 21.91
N ILE A 34 28.32 -11.71 22.19
CA ILE A 34 28.73 -10.57 21.35
C ILE A 34 29.20 -11.09 19.98
N LEU A 35 30.02 -12.13 19.93
CA LEU A 35 30.52 -12.69 18.68
C LEU A 35 29.38 -13.29 17.86
N ALA A 36 28.44 -14.03 18.47
CA ALA A 36 27.25 -14.55 17.81
C ALA A 36 26.33 -13.42 17.34
N GLY A 37 26.13 -12.38 18.16
CA GLY A 37 25.38 -11.18 17.81
C GLY A 37 26.00 -10.44 16.63
N LEU A 38 27.32 -10.25 16.63
CA LEU A 38 28.08 -9.69 15.51
C LEU A 38 28.01 -10.60 14.28
N THR A 39 28.12 -11.92 14.42
CA THR A 39 28.05 -12.84 13.27
C THR A 39 26.64 -12.89 12.68
N ILE A 40 25.59 -12.81 13.50
CA ILE A 40 24.20 -12.74 13.03
C ILE A 40 23.94 -11.38 12.36
N PHE A 41 24.39 -10.29 12.98
CA PHE A 41 24.32 -8.95 12.43
C PHE A 41 25.05 -8.87 11.09
N ASP A 42 26.27 -9.40 11.05
CA ASP A 42 27.12 -9.49 9.87
C ASP A 42 26.45 -10.36 8.80
N ARG A 43 25.95 -11.55 9.13
CA ARG A 43 25.26 -12.41 8.14
C ARG A 43 23.97 -11.80 7.58
N GLN A 44 23.23 -11.01 8.38
CA GLN A 44 22.04 -10.29 7.93
C GLN A 44 22.37 -9.04 7.10
N HIS A 45 23.36 -8.24 7.51
CA HIS A 45 23.77 -7.04 6.78
C HIS A 45 24.62 -7.38 5.54
N ASN A 46 25.52 -8.35 5.64
CA ASN A 46 26.41 -8.75 4.55
C ASN A 46 25.71 -9.51 3.45
N HIS A 47 24.60 -10.22 3.67
CA HIS A 47 23.83 -10.75 2.54
C HIS A 47 23.21 -9.64 1.69
N ILE A 48 22.73 -8.57 2.33
CA ILE A 48 22.17 -7.40 1.63
C ILE A 48 23.28 -6.58 0.96
N LEU A 49 24.42 -6.42 1.61
CA LEU A 49 25.57 -5.68 1.09
C LEU A 49 26.34 -6.46 0.01
N HIS A 50 26.57 -7.77 0.16
CA HIS A 50 27.32 -8.57 -0.84
C HIS A 50 26.51 -8.94 -2.08
N ASP A 51 25.22 -9.26 -1.96
CA ASP A 51 24.38 -9.54 -3.13
C ASP A 51 24.09 -8.28 -3.97
N TYR A 52 24.31 -7.09 -3.39
CA TYR A 52 24.13 -5.80 -4.05
C TYR A 52 25.33 -4.84 -3.85
N VAL A 53 26.57 -5.36 -3.97
CA VAL A 53 27.68 -4.50 -4.40
C VAL A 53 27.55 -4.26 -5.90
N ALA A 54 26.42 -3.67 -6.32
CA ALA A 54 26.36 -3.06 -7.62
C ALA A 54 27.39 -1.93 -7.59
N ARG A 55 28.31 -1.91 -8.56
CA ARG A 55 29.32 -0.82 -8.67
C ARG A 55 28.66 0.55 -8.86
N ASN A 56 27.37 0.55 -9.23
CA ASN A 56 26.52 1.72 -9.38
C ASN A 56 25.17 1.44 -8.70
N ASP A 57 24.60 2.45 -8.05
CA ASP A 57 23.25 2.43 -7.50
C ASP A 57 22.21 2.78 -8.58
N ASP A 58 20.94 2.64 -8.25
CA ASP A 58 19.87 2.85 -9.20
C ASP A 58 18.66 3.52 -8.57
N ILE A 59 18.05 4.44 -9.31
CA ILE A 59 16.80 5.08 -8.92
C ILE A 59 15.79 4.96 -10.05
N VAL A 60 14.55 4.65 -9.71
CA VAL A 60 13.42 4.63 -10.65
C VAL A 60 12.47 5.74 -10.24
N VAL A 61 12.48 6.84 -11.00
CA VAL A 61 11.59 7.98 -10.78
C VAL A 61 10.19 7.61 -11.25
N LEU A 62 9.25 7.57 -10.31
CA LEU A 62 7.84 7.24 -10.58
C LEU A 62 7.04 8.50 -10.91
N SER A 63 7.30 9.59 -10.18
CA SER A 63 6.65 10.88 -10.43
C SER A 63 7.44 12.04 -9.83
N THR A 64 7.27 13.22 -10.42
CA THR A 64 7.75 14.50 -9.86
C THR A 64 6.59 15.47 -9.76
N THR A 65 6.19 15.83 -8.54
CA THR A 65 5.05 16.71 -8.28
C THR A 65 5.53 18.08 -7.79
N TYR A 66 5.18 19.14 -8.51
CA TYR A 66 5.52 20.52 -8.18
C TYR A 66 4.35 21.24 -7.50
N TYR A 67 4.67 21.94 -6.42
CA TYR A 67 3.74 22.70 -5.59
C TYR A 67 4.19 24.17 -5.57
N GLU A 68 3.54 24.99 -6.38
CA GLU A 68 3.71 26.45 -6.37
C GLU A 68 3.25 27.00 -5.01
N ASN A 69 2.02 26.67 -4.63
CA ASN A 69 1.42 26.98 -3.34
C ASN A 69 0.99 25.69 -2.66
N SER A 70 1.33 25.52 -1.38
CA SER A 70 0.96 24.31 -0.63
C SER A 70 0.64 24.63 0.82
N LYS A 71 -0.42 23.98 1.34
CA LYS A 71 -0.71 23.93 2.78
C LYS A 71 0.26 23.04 3.53
N SER A 72 0.93 22.16 2.78
CA SER A 72 1.78 21.13 3.30
C SER A 72 3.26 21.54 3.19
N PHE A 73 3.71 21.92 2.02
CA PHE A 73 5.11 22.25 1.77
C PHE A 73 5.33 23.76 1.75
N PRO A 74 6.57 24.23 1.98
CA PRO A 74 6.94 25.59 1.61
C PRO A 74 6.57 25.88 0.15
N SER A 75 6.30 27.14 -0.18
CA SER A 75 6.07 27.54 -1.57
C SER A 75 7.22 27.14 -2.48
N ASN A 76 6.89 26.86 -3.74
CA ASN A 76 7.81 26.41 -4.77
C ASN A 76 8.57 25.13 -4.38
N THR A 77 7.86 24.12 -3.89
CA THR A 77 8.46 22.82 -3.55
C THR A 77 8.20 21.80 -4.64
N ALA A 78 9.23 21.06 -5.03
CA ALA A 78 9.09 19.87 -5.86
C ALA A 78 9.37 18.61 -5.03
N VAL A 79 8.58 17.57 -5.30
CA VAL A 79 8.66 16.26 -4.62
C VAL A 79 8.84 15.17 -5.66
N ILE A 80 9.96 14.47 -5.61
CA ILE A 80 10.26 13.31 -6.45
C ILE A 80 9.91 12.06 -5.65
N LEU A 81 8.97 11.25 -6.14
CA LEU A 81 8.73 9.89 -5.65
C LEU A 81 9.52 8.91 -6.51
N PHE A 82 10.39 8.13 -5.87
CA PHE A 82 11.24 7.17 -6.58
C PHE A 82 11.44 5.90 -5.76
N ASN A 83 11.74 4.80 -6.46
CA ASN A 83 12.21 3.57 -5.83
C ASN A 83 13.71 3.43 -5.98
N SER A 84 14.34 2.88 -4.96
CA SER A 84 15.76 2.52 -4.98
C SER A 84 16.02 1.41 -3.96
N VAL A 85 17.27 0.99 -3.86
CA VAL A 85 17.69 0.02 -2.86
C VAL A 85 17.47 0.53 -1.43
N GLN A 86 17.17 -0.36 -0.49
CA GLN A 86 16.87 -0.05 0.91
C GLN A 86 17.96 0.78 1.62
N VAL A 87 19.22 0.60 1.23
CA VAL A 87 20.35 1.32 1.83
C VAL A 87 20.68 2.64 1.12
N PHE A 88 19.90 3.04 0.10
CA PHE A 88 20.19 4.22 -0.71
C PHE A 88 20.32 5.50 0.13
N HIS A 89 19.39 5.72 1.07
CA HIS A 89 19.39 6.89 1.95
C HIS A 89 20.58 6.95 2.93
N LEU A 90 21.26 5.82 3.17
CA LEU A 90 22.49 5.77 3.98
C LEU A 90 23.71 6.22 3.18
N LYS A 91 23.69 6.00 1.85
CA LYS A 91 24.74 6.44 0.92
C LYS A 91 24.55 7.89 0.48
N TYR A 92 23.30 8.30 0.28
CA TYR A 92 22.95 9.64 -0.21
C TYR A 92 21.88 10.27 0.68
N SER A 93 22.20 11.41 1.29
CA SER A 93 21.24 12.21 2.07
C SER A 93 20.44 13.18 1.20
N THR A 94 20.95 13.54 0.02
CA THR A 94 20.34 14.48 -0.91
C THR A 94 20.49 14.05 -2.37
N LEU A 95 19.56 14.49 -3.20
CA LEU A 95 19.69 14.51 -4.66
C LEU A 95 19.97 15.93 -5.15
N ASN A 96 20.89 16.08 -6.10
CA ASN A 96 21.20 17.35 -6.75
C ASN A 96 20.27 17.53 -7.95
N VAL A 97 19.58 18.65 -7.98
CA VAL A 97 18.68 19.04 -9.07
C VAL A 97 19.15 20.38 -9.61
N VAL A 98 19.19 20.52 -10.92
CA VAL A 98 19.47 21.78 -11.60
C VAL A 98 18.14 22.34 -12.07
N ALA A 99 17.77 23.49 -11.54
CA ALA A 99 16.66 24.29 -12.02
C ALA A 99 17.15 25.25 -13.11
N GLU A 100 16.61 25.13 -14.30
CA GLU A 100 16.85 26.07 -15.40
C GLU A 100 15.89 27.25 -15.24
N THR A 101 16.42 28.46 -15.03
CA THR A 101 15.64 29.69 -14.89
C THR A 101 15.97 30.67 -16.02
N MET A 102 15.22 31.77 -16.11
CA MET A 102 15.48 32.81 -17.11
C MET A 102 16.85 33.48 -16.96
N GLN A 103 17.45 33.46 -15.77
CA GLN A 103 18.76 34.07 -15.47
C GLN A 103 19.90 33.04 -15.46
N GLY A 104 19.59 31.75 -15.67
CA GLY A 104 20.56 30.67 -15.80
C GLY A 104 20.24 29.46 -14.92
N ASN A 105 21.21 28.55 -14.83
CA ASN A 105 21.03 27.29 -14.09
C ASN A 105 21.36 27.48 -12.61
N VAL A 106 20.42 27.11 -11.74
CA VAL A 106 20.55 27.12 -10.28
C VAL A 106 20.60 25.67 -9.78
N GLU A 107 21.61 25.33 -8.99
CA GLU A 107 21.67 24.03 -8.30
C GLU A 107 20.89 24.09 -6.99
N VAL A 108 20.02 23.10 -6.78
CA VAL A 108 19.23 22.92 -5.57
C VAL A 108 19.38 21.49 -5.07
N GLN A 109 19.28 21.30 -3.75
CA GLN A 109 19.41 19.98 -3.12
C GLN A 109 18.07 19.52 -2.58
N PHE A 110 17.68 18.31 -2.97
CA PHE A 110 16.45 17.68 -2.53
C PHE A 110 16.79 16.67 -1.44
N LYS A 111 16.22 16.84 -0.26
CA LYS A 111 16.45 15.95 0.88
C LYS A 111 15.75 14.62 0.64
N ILE A 112 16.48 13.52 0.78
CA ILE A 112 15.94 12.17 0.67
C ILE A 112 15.33 11.76 2.00
N GLN A 113 14.12 11.20 1.95
CA GLN A 113 13.43 10.59 3.09
C GLN A 113 12.77 9.28 2.67
N PRO A 114 12.91 8.20 3.46
CA PRO A 114 12.23 6.95 3.15
C PRO A 114 10.70 7.12 3.29
N VAL A 115 9.95 6.50 2.38
CA VAL A 115 8.48 6.45 2.50
C VAL A 115 8.08 5.56 3.67
N ILE A 116 8.90 4.55 4.01
CA ILE A 116 8.69 3.59 5.10
C ILE A 116 9.88 3.67 6.06
N ASN A 117 9.68 4.13 7.30
CA ASN A 117 10.76 4.33 8.27
C ASN A 117 11.26 3.03 8.93
N THR A 118 10.36 2.08 9.19
CA THR A 118 10.74 0.73 9.62
C THR A 118 10.74 -0.15 8.39
N ILE A 119 11.82 -0.06 7.63
CA ILE A 119 11.94 -0.81 6.39
C ILE A 119 11.96 -2.29 6.77
N PRO A 120 11.01 -3.11 6.28
CA PRO A 120 11.10 -4.55 6.47
C PRO A 120 12.41 -5.01 5.84
N PHE A 121 13.35 -5.55 6.61
CA PHE A 121 14.69 -6.02 6.16
C PHE A 121 14.67 -7.12 5.08
N PHE A 122 13.50 -7.38 4.51
CA PHE A 122 13.25 -8.43 3.53
C PHE A 122 13.25 -7.84 2.12
N CYS A 123 12.73 -6.63 1.91
CA CYS A 123 12.65 -6.05 0.57
C CYS A 123 13.86 -5.20 0.20
N LYS A 124 14.54 -5.60 -0.88
CA LYS A 124 15.76 -4.91 -1.33
C LYS A 124 15.45 -3.56 -1.94
N TRP A 125 14.27 -3.38 -2.55
CA TRP A 125 13.84 -2.13 -3.16
C TRP A 125 12.68 -1.52 -2.39
N VAL A 126 12.76 -0.21 -2.14
CA VAL A 126 11.77 0.54 -1.36
C VAL A 126 11.57 1.95 -1.89
N PRO A 127 10.42 2.57 -1.58
CA PRO A 127 10.15 3.93 -1.98
C PRO A 127 10.80 5.00 -1.09
N TYR A 128 11.14 6.09 -1.75
CA TYR A 128 11.69 7.31 -1.17
C TYR A 128 11.00 8.55 -1.75
N LEU A 129 11.01 9.61 -0.95
CA LEU A 129 10.73 10.97 -1.42
C LEU A 129 12.03 11.76 -1.44
N ALA A 130 12.28 12.52 -2.51
CA ALA A 130 13.25 13.62 -2.49
C ALA A 130 12.48 14.94 -2.55
N VAL A 131 12.65 15.80 -1.54
CA VAL A 131 11.89 17.04 -1.37
C VAL A 131 12.83 18.23 -1.35
N GLY A 132 12.57 19.25 -2.17
CA GLY A 132 13.34 20.49 -2.17
C GLY A 132 12.58 21.67 -2.74
N GLN A 133 12.96 22.88 -2.31
CA GLN A 133 12.47 24.12 -2.89
C GLN A 133 13.23 24.44 -4.19
N VAL A 134 12.52 25.02 -5.15
CA VAL A 134 13.05 25.43 -6.45
C VAL A 134 12.79 26.93 -6.66
N PRO A 135 13.58 27.61 -7.52
CA PRO A 135 13.29 28.99 -7.91
C PRO A 135 11.87 29.14 -8.48
N GLU A 136 11.21 30.26 -8.19
CA GLU A 136 9.84 30.52 -8.65
C GLU A 136 9.74 30.57 -10.18
N ASP A 137 10.80 31.05 -10.84
CA ASP A 137 10.89 31.21 -12.29
C ASP A 137 11.61 30.05 -13.00
N HIS A 138 11.66 28.87 -12.37
CA HIS A 138 12.15 27.67 -13.02
C HIS A 138 11.25 27.28 -14.20
N VAL A 139 11.88 26.95 -15.32
CA VAL A 139 11.22 26.43 -16.53
C VAL A 139 11.36 24.92 -16.58
N LEU A 140 12.47 24.39 -16.05
CA LEU A 140 12.82 22.97 -16.15
C LEU A 140 13.59 22.51 -14.93
N LEU A 141 13.35 21.27 -14.49
CA LEU A 141 14.16 20.60 -13.48
C LEU A 141 14.91 19.43 -14.10
N LYS A 142 16.22 19.36 -13.86
CA LYS A 142 17.09 18.28 -14.31
C LYS A 142 17.73 17.60 -13.11
N LEU A 143 17.54 16.30 -12.96
CA LEU A 143 18.26 15.52 -11.97
C LEU A 143 19.69 15.31 -12.47
N SER A 144 20.67 15.92 -11.79
CA SER A 144 22.06 15.95 -12.27
C SER A 144 23.10 16.00 -11.16
N THR A 145 24.31 15.54 -11.48
CA THR A 145 25.50 15.74 -10.63
C THR A 145 26.44 16.84 -11.13
N ASN A 146 26.10 17.51 -12.23
CA ASN A 146 26.85 18.64 -12.78
C ASN A 146 25.89 19.71 -13.37
N LYS A 147 26.36 20.93 -13.63
CA LYS A 147 25.49 22.04 -14.09
C LYS A 147 24.99 21.93 -15.54
N LYS A 148 25.46 20.95 -16.32
CA LYS A 148 25.32 20.93 -17.79
C LYS A 148 24.46 19.79 -18.32
N ASP A 149 24.61 18.58 -17.79
CA ASP A 149 23.95 17.38 -18.30
C ASP A 149 23.12 16.76 -17.18
N GLY A 150 21.83 16.54 -17.40
CA GLY A 150 20.96 15.90 -16.42
C GLY A 150 19.73 15.28 -17.06
N MET A 151 19.06 14.41 -16.31
CA MET A 151 17.78 13.85 -16.75
C MET A 151 16.67 14.84 -16.45
N GLU A 152 15.96 15.27 -17.49
CA GLU A 152 14.80 16.15 -17.37
C GLU A 152 13.67 15.47 -16.59
N LEU A 153 13.16 16.11 -15.54
CA LEU A 153 12.08 15.59 -14.73
C LEU A 153 10.72 16.01 -15.31
N SER A 154 9.86 15.02 -15.57
CA SER A 154 8.48 15.27 -15.99
C SER A 154 7.67 15.83 -14.82
N LEU A 155 7.45 17.14 -14.83
CA LEU A 155 6.70 17.82 -13.78
C LEU A 155 5.21 17.65 -13.98
N ARG A 156 4.50 17.33 -12.89
CA ARG A 156 3.04 17.45 -12.80
C ARG A 156 2.67 18.32 -11.61
N THR A 157 1.53 18.99 -11.69
CA THR A 157 0.94 19.69 -10.55
C THR A 157 -0.03 18.77 -9.80
N PRO A 158 -0.25 18.96 -8.49
CA PRO A 158 -1.33 18.27 -7.79
C PRO A 158 -2.69 18.60 -8.41
N PHE A 159 -3.67 17.73 -8.20
CA PHE A 159 -5.04 17.98 -8.64
C PHE A 159 -5.60 19.20 -7.92
N GLN A 160 -6.29 20.05 -8.68
CA GLN A 160 -6.86 21.30 -8.20
C GLN A 160 -8.35 21.19 -7.84
N THR A 161 -9.07 20.20 -8.38
CA THR A 161 -10.51 20.02 -8.11
C THR A 161 -10.73 19.64 -6.65
N PRO A 162 -11.40 20.48 -5.83
CA PRO A 162 -11.60 20.19 -4.42
C PRO A 162 -12.44 18.92 -4.21
N ARG A 163 -12.02 18.07 -3.28
CA ARG A 163 -12.68 16.83 -2.89
C ARG A 163 -12.77 16.76 -1.37
N LYS A 164 -13.95 16.41 -0.86
CA LYS A 164 -14.13 16.21 0.59
C LYS A 164 -13.42 14.95 1.07
N VAL A 165 -13.57 13.86 0.31
CA VAL A 165 -12.94 12.57 0.60
C VAL A 165 -12.46 11.94 -0.69
N VAL A 166 -11.21 11.48 -0.69
CA VAL A 166 -10.66 10.64 -1.75
C VAL A 166 -10.34 9.26 -1.20
N ALA A 167 -10.75 8.21 -1.91
CA ALA A 167 -10.39 6.83 -1.61
C ALA A 167 -9.34 6.34 -2.61
N CYS A 168 -8.11 6.15 -2.15
CA CYS A 168 -6.98 5.68 -2.95
C CYS A 168 -6.82 4.18 -2.78
N PHE A 169 -7.21 3.41 -3.79
CA PHE A 169 -7.15 1.95 -3.75
C PHE A 169 -5.76 1.43 -4.09
N SER A 170 -5.39 0.30 -3.50
CA SER A 170 -4.18 -0.42 -3.85
C SER A 170 -4.17 -0.81 -5.35
N PRO A 171 -2.98 -0.95 -5.97
CA PRO A 171 -2.87 -1.33 -7.38
C PRO A 171 -3.61 -2.62 -7.70
N LEU A 172 -4.55 -2.54 -8.63
CA LEU A 172 -5.34 -3.66 -9.14
C LEU A 172 -4.54 -4.40 -10.22
N PHE A 173 -4.47 -5.72 -10.11
CA PHE A 173 -3.75 -6.57 -11.05
C PHE A 173 -4.58 -7.85 -11.27
N LEU A 174 -4.50 -8.39 -12.50
CA LEU A 174 -5.22 -9.58 -12.92
C LEU A 174 -6.70 -9.55 -12.47
N ASN A 175 -7.28 -8.35 -12.44
CA ASN A 175 -8.51 -8.14 -11.71
C ASN A 175 -9.70 -8.59 -12.57
N GLU A 176 -10.34 -9.67 -12.14
CA GLU A 176 -11.48 -10.28 -12.84
C GLU A 176 -12.71 -10.46 -11.93
N ARG A 177 -12.51 -10.33 -10.62
CA ARG A 177 -13.55 -10.48 -9.60
C ARG A 177 -14.35 -9.19 -9.45
N TRP A 178 -15.26 -9.01 -10.39
CA TRP A 178 -16.05 -7.79 -10.55
C TRP A 178 -17.05 -7.53 -9.41
N GLN A 179 -17.49 -8.56 -8.66
CA GLN A 179 -18.56 -8.44 -7.66
C GLN A 179 -18.23 -7.47 -6.54
N LEU A 180 -17.02 -7.59 -5.96
CA LEU A 180 -16.60 -6.70 -4.88
C LEU A 180 -16.29 -5.31 -5.42
N LEU A 181 -15.55 -5.23 -6.52
CA LEU A 181 -15.15 -3.95 -7.07
C LEU A 181 -16.37 -3.10 -7.46
N LEU A 182 -17.41 -3.69 -8.06
CA LEU A 182 -18.66 -2.98 -8.32
C LEU A 182 -19.40 -2.59 -7.03
N ALA A 183 -19.44 -3.45 -6.01
CA ALA A 183 -20.06 -3.11 -4.71
C ALA A 183 -19.32 -1.93 -4.05
N THR A 184 -18.00 -1.99 -3.99
CA THR A 184 -17.11 -0.95 -3.48
C THR A 184 -17.34 0.35 -4.21
N VAL A 185 -17.35 0.34 -5.55
CA VAL A 185 -17.62 1.52 -6.36
C VAL A 185 -18.97 2.17 -6.01
N GLU A 186 -20.03 1.38 -5.85
CA GLU A 186 -21.36 1.90 -5.52
C GLU A 186 -21.47 2.42 -4.09
N ILE A 187 -20.90 1.70 -3.12
CA ILE A 187 -20.94 2.07 -1.70
C ILE A 187 -20.15 3.35 -1.46
N TYR A 188 -18.92 3.42 -2.00
CA TYR A 188 -18.07 4.59 -1.80
C TYR A 188 -18.64 5.82 -2.52
N SER A 189 -19.19 5.63 -3.73
CA SER A 189 -19.91 6.69 -4.44
C SER A 189 -21.14 7.17 -3.66
N HIS A 190 -21.88 6.27 -3.01
CA HIS A 190 -23.06 6.61 -2.23
C HIS A 190 -22.74 7.47 -1.01
N TYR A 191 -21.66 7.14 -0.30
CA TYR A 191 -21.19 7.90 0.86
C TYR A 191 -20.26 9.07 0.51
N GLY A 192 -20.16 9.43 -0.78
CA GLY A 192 -19.56 10.69 -1.23
C GLY A 192 -18.05 10.70 -1.39
N ALA A 193 -17.39 9.54 -1.46
CA ALA A 193 -15.97 9.47 -1.81
C ALA A 193 -15.75 9.58 -3.32
N PHE A 194 -14.67 10.26 -3.71
CA PHE A 194 -14.09 10.16 -5.04
C PHE A 194 -13.01 9.07 -5.03
N MET A 195 -13.08 8.10 -5.94
CA MET A 195 -12.20 6.93 -5.91
C MET A 195 -11.06 7.09 -6.92
N HIS A 196 -9.85 6.73 -6.52
CA HIS A 196 -8.70 6.62 -7.39
C HIS A 196 -8.22 5.18 -7.40
N PHE A 197 -8.34 4.53 -8.56
CA PHE A 197 -7.85 3.18 -8.80
C PHE A 197 -6.55 3.23 -9.60
N TYR A 198 -5.49 2.67 -9.04
CA TYR A 198 -4.34 2.26 -9.83
C TYR A 198 -4.62 0.91 -10.46
N VAL A 199 -4.38 0.77 -11.75
CA VAL A 199 -4.59 -0.48 -12.49
C VAL A 199 -3.29 -0.85 -13.18
N ARG A 200 -2.84 -2.08 -12.98
CA ARG A 200 -1.77 -2.74 -13.73
C ARG A 200 -2.38 -3.64 -14.80
N SER A 201 -3.41 -4.41 -14.44
CA SER A 201 -4.24 -5.14 -15.40
C SER A 201 -5.61 -5.53 -14.84
N MET A 202 -6.60 -5.60 -15.74
CA MET A 202 -8.00 -5.92 -15.40
C MET A 202 -8.74 -6.39 -16.66
N ILE A 203 -9.76 -7.24 -16.50
CA ILE A 203 -10.64 -7.60 -17.62
C ILE A 203 -11.27 -6.33 -18.25
N SER A 204 -11.26 -6.23 -19.57
CA SER A 204 -11.58 -4.95 -20.25
C SER A 204 -13.02 -4.48 -19.99
N ASP A 205 -13.97 -5.40 -19.85
CA ASP A 205 -15.36 -5.04 -19.56
C ASP A 205 -15.51 -4.44 -18.15
N LEU A 206 -14.77 -4.94 -17.15
CA LEU A 206 -14.76 -4.35 -15.80
C LEU A 206 -14.09 -2.99 -15.79
N PHE A 207 -12.97 -2.83 -16.50
CA PHE A 207 -12.27 -1.56 -16.65
C PHE A 207 -13.21 -0.48 -17.21
N LYS A 208 -13.98 -0.81 -18.27
CA LYS A 208 -14.97 0.08 -18.86
C LYS A 208 -16.08 0.46 -17.88
N LEU A 209 -16.61 -0.49 -17.12
CA LEU A 209 -17.67 -0.22 -16.13
C LEU A 209 -17.24 0.75 -15.03
N ILE A 210 -15.96 0.71 -14.63
CA ILE A 210 -15.41 1.62 -13.63
C ILE A 210 -15.08 2.96 -14.27
N LYS A 211 -14.46 2.97 -15.46
CA LYS A 211 -14.08 4.19 -16.17
C LYS A 211 -15.26 5.14 -16.43
N GLU A 212 -16.44 4.59 -16.68
CA GLU A 212 -17.68 5.36 -16.88
C GLU A 212 -18.28 5.94 -15.56
N ASN A 213 -17.74 5.57 -14.40
CA ASN A 213 -18.19 6.13 -13.12
C ASN A 213 -17.58 7.52 -12.88
N LYS A 214 -18.45 8.54 -12.83
CA LYS A 214 -18.09 9.96 -12.61
C LYS A 214 -17.37 10.26 -11.29
N ASN A 215 -17.53 9.40 -10.29
CA ASN A 215 -16.88 9.50 -8.97
C ASN A 215 -15.63 8.63 -8.89
N SER A 216 -15.06 8.23 -10.02
CA SER A 216 -13.83 7.46 -10.05
C SER A 216 -12.84 8.03 -11.07
N ARG A 217 -11.57 7.76 -10.82
CA ARG A 217 -10.46 7.93 -11.75
C ARG A 217 -9.66 6.64 -11.76
N ILE A 218 -9.24 6.24 -12.96
CA ILE A 218 -8.33 5.12 -13.16
C ILE A 218 -7.00 5.69 -13.68
N ALA A 219 -5.90 5.31 -13.04
CA ALA A 219 -4.55 5.64 -13.46
C ALA A 219 -3.74 4.36 -13.71
N PRO A 220 -2.87 4.34 -14.74
CA PRO A 220 -1.99 3.20 -14.97
C PRO A 220 -0.95 3.12 -13.85
N TRP A 221 -0.58 1.89 -13.48
CA TRP A 221 0.50 1.62 -12.52
C TRP A 221 1.42 0.53 -13.08
N PRO A 222 2.48 0.91 -13.79
CA PRO A 222 3.32 -0.03 -14.51
C PRO A 222 4.27 -0.81 -13.62
N ALA A 223 4.67 -2.00 -14.08
CA ALA A 223 5.84 -2.70 -13.59
C ALA A 223 7.10 -1.89 -13.90
N ILE A 224 8.07 -1.87 -12.98
CA ILE A 224 9.35 -1.20 -13.17
C ILE A 224 10.17 -1.94 -14.22
N ARG A 225 10.73 -1.21 -15.19
CA ARG A 225 11.66 -1.78 -16.19
C ARG A 225 12.97 -0.99 -16.19
N ILE A 226 14.07 -1.69 -15.89
CA ILE A 226 15.42 -1.10 -15.78
C ILE A 226 16.34 -1.45 -16.97
N GLY A 227 15.79 -2.15 -17.97
CA GLY A 227 16.48 -2.57 -19.19
C GLY A 227 17.43 -3.76 -19.02
N GLU A 228 17.53 -4.62 -20.04
CA GLU A 228 18.36 -5.84 -20.02
C GLU A 228 19.85 -5.55 -19.80
N SER A 229 20.34 -4.42 -20.32
CA SER A 229 21.77 -4.06 -20.22
C SER A 229 22.27 -3.73 -18.82
N ARG A 230 21.36 -3.51 -17.85
CA ARG A 230 21.71 -3.09 -16.48
C ARG A 230 21.45 -4.18 -15.44
N ALA A 231 20.49 -5.06 -15.69
CA ALA A 231 20.21 -6.17 -14.80
C ALA A 231 21.51 -6.97 -14.59
N ALA A 232 22.05 -6.97 -13.37
CA ALA A 232 23.34 -7.61 -13.04
C ALA A 232 23.38 -9.10 -13.44
N SER A 233 22.18 -9.67 -13.52
CA SER A 233 21.84 -10.88 -14.25
C SER A 233 20.67 -10.53 -15.19
N PRO A 234 20.57 -11.12 -16.39
CA PRO A 234 19.36 -11.07 -17.22
C PRO A 234 18.08 -11.50 -16.46
N MET A 235 18.24 -12.15 -15.31
CA MET A 235 17.17 -12.62 -14.43
C MET A 235 16.80 -11.63 -13.30
N PHE A 236 17.50 -10.50 -13.14
CA PHE A 236 17.18 -9.55 -12.08
C PHE A 236 15.98 -8.67 -12.48
N ASP A 237 14.87 -8.86 -11.76
CA ASP A 237 13.66 -8.06 -11.90
C ASP A 237 13.36 -7.30 -10.59
N PRO A 238 13.44 -5.95 -10.58
CA PRO A 238 13.15 -5.17 -9.38
C PRO A 238 11.73 -5.37 -8.86
N ASN A 239 10.77 -5.76 -9.71
CA ASN A 239 9.39 -6.01 -9.26
C ASN A 239 9.27 -7.20 -8.31
N THR A 240 10.24 -8.12 -8.32
CA THR A 240 10.31 -9.23 -7.36
C THR A 240 10.84 -8.80 -5.98
N GLU A 241 11.43 -7.61 -5.89
CA GLU A 241 12.09 -7.07 -4.69
C GLU A 241 11.37 -5.83 -4.12
N LEU A 242 10.15 -5.54 -4.61
CA LEU A 242 9.27 -4.48 -4.14
C LEU A 242 8.16 -5.03 -3.24
N GLU A 243 7.70 -4.21 -2.30
CA GLU A 243 6.58 -4.56 -1.43
C GLU A 243 5.23 -4.53 -2.17
N PHE A 244 4.53 -5.67 -2.18
CA PHE A 244 3.13 -5.79 -2.66
C PHE A 244 2.82 -5.11 -4.01
N ARG A 245 3.70 -5.25 -5.01
CA ARG A 245 3.62 -4.55 -6.32
C ARG A 245 3.75 -3.03 -6.17
N ASN A 246 4.69 -2.60 -5.35
CA ASN A 246 5.00 -1.20 -5.12
C ASN A 246 3.80 -0.41 -4.54
N GLN A 247 3.10 -1.03 -3.58
CA GLN A 247 1.85 -0.50 -3.03
C GLN A 247 2.09 0.79 -2.23
N ALA A 248 3.20 0.90 -1.49
CA ALA A 248 3.48 2.10 -0.70
C ALA A 248 3.77 3.31 -1.59
N SER A 249 4.47 3.08 -2.71
CA SER A 249 4.61 4.09 -3.76
C SER A 249 3.27 4.53 -4.32
N ALA A 250 2.38 3.60 -4.70
CA ALA A 250 1.10 3.95 -5.29
C ALA A 250 0.23 4.81 -4.35
N MET A 251 0.19 4.42 -3.08
CA MET A 251 -0.57 5.15 -2.06
C MET A 251 0.02 6.53 -1.77
N THR A 252 1.35 6.61 -1.67
CA THR A 252 2.05 7.89 -1.51
C THR A 252 1.87 8.77 -2.75
N ASP A 253 1.91 8.21 -3.95
CA ASP A 253 1.64 8.93 -5.19
C ASP A 253 0.23 9.54 -5.19
N CYS A 254 -0.77 8.76 -4.77
CA CYS A 254 -2.15 9.25 -4.63
C CYS A 254 -2.25 10.39 -3.60
N LEU A 255 -1.61 10.22 -2.44
CA LEU A 255 -1.56 11.25 -1.41
C LEU A 255 -0.98 12.55 -1.95
N LEU A 256 0.16 12.50 -2.64
CA LEU A 256 0.80 13.66 -3.25
C LEU A 256 -0.12 14.33 -4.29
N GLN A 257 -0.75 13.55 -5.16
CA GLN A 257 -1.65 14.08 -6.18
C GLN A 257 -2.87 14.83 -5.59
N TYR A 258 -3.39 14.40 -4.44
CA TYR A 258 -4.56 15.03 -3.81
C TYR A 258 -4.22 15.90 -2.59
N LYS A 259 -2.94 16.14 -2.32
CA LYS A 259 -2.46 16.79 -1.10
C LYS A 259 -3.06 18.18 -0.87
N GLU A 260 -3.33 18.91 -1.96
CA GLU A 260 -3.90 20.26 -1.93
C GLU A 260 -5.41 20.32 -2.21
N SER A 261 -5.98 19.25 -2.76
CA SER A 261 -7.40 19.22 -3.16
C SER A 261 -8.30 18.40 -2.24
N ALA A 262 -7.77 17.47 -1.44
CA ALA A 262 -8.58 16.63 -0.56
C ALA A 262 -8.56 17.10 0.91
N GLU A 263 -9.72 17.07 1.57
CA GLU A 263 -9.78 17.27 3.04
C GLU A 263 -9.41 16.00 3.82
N PHE A 264 -9.70 14.83 3.24
CA PHE A 264 -9.34 13.52 3.76
C PHE A 264 -8.98 12.57 2.63
N VAL A 265 -8.01 11.71 2.88
CA VAL A 265 -7.67 10.58 2.00
C VAL A 265 -7.76 9.28 2.79
N VAL A 266 -8.45 8.28 2.25
CA VAL A 266 -8.56 6.94 2.82
C VAL A 266 -7.88 5.92 1.91
N PHE A 267 -7.21 4.92 2.48
CA PHE A 267 -6.43 3.91 1.76
C PHE A 267 -6.98 2.48 1.94
N PRO A 268 -8.10 2.12 1.30
CA PRO A 268 -8.69 0.78 1.37
C PRO A 268 -8.12 -0.19 0.32
N ASP A 269 -8.28 -1.49 0.55
CA ASP A 269 -8.28 -2.48 -0.54
C ASP A 269 -9.68 -2.58 -1.18
N PRO A 270 -9.79 -3.14 -2.39
CA PRO A 270 -11.07 -3.28 -3.09
C PRO A 270 -12.11 -4.14 -2.36
N ASP A 271 -11.66 -5.01 -1.45
CA ASP A 271 -12.47 -5.88 -0.60
C ASP A 271 -12.72 -5.31 0.81
N ASP A 272 -12.33 -4.06 1.06
CA ASP A 272 -12.57 -3.34 2.30
C ASP A 272 -13.71 -2.32 2.16
N ILE A 273 -14.73 -2.49 2.99
CA ILE A 273 -15.87 -1.56 3.03
C ILE A 273 -15.92 -0.88 4.40
N LEU A 274 -15.99 0.45 4.39
CA LEU A 274 -16.36 1.24 5.56
C LEU A 274 -17.77 1.81 5.35
N VAL A 275 -18.64 1.63 6.34
CA VAL A 275 -19.94 2.30 6.38
C VAL A 275 -19.90 3.38 7.47
N PRO A 276 -20.22 4.66 7.15
CA PRO A 276 -20.28 5.72 8.16
C PRO A 276 -21.22 5.41 9.33
N THR A 277 -20.78 5.73 10.55
CA THR A 277 -21.52 5.47 11.80
C THR A 277 -21.61 6.72 12.66
N LEU A 278 -20.58 7.56 12.62
CA LEU A 278 -20.54 8.88 13.24
C LEU A 278 -21.30 9.90 12.38
N GLY A 279 -21.23 9.76 11.06
CA GLY A 279 -21.84 10.68 10.09
C GLY A 279 -22.82 10.05 9.10
N LYS A 280 -23.42 10.87 8.24
CA LYS A 280 -24.26 10.43 7.11
C LYS A 280 -23.46 10.05 5.86
N ASN A 281 -22.21 10.48 5.77
CA ASN A 281 -21.31 10.29 4.64
C ASN A 281 -19.86 10.23 5.17
N TYR A 282 -18.89 9.94 4.30
CA TYR A 282 -17.49 9.82 4.74
C TYR A 282 -16.89 11.13 5.23
N HIS A 283 -17.33 12.27 4.69
CA HIS A 283 -16.82 13.57 5.14
C HIS A 283 -17.22 13.85 6.59
N GLU A 284 -18.47 13.62 6.95
CA GLU A 284 -18.95 13.75 8.32
C GLU A 284 -18.32 12.72 9.26
N GLU A 285 -18.17 11.47 8.80
CA GLU A 285 -17.50 10.39 9.55
C GLU A 285 -16.08 10.80 9.95
N PHE A 286 -15.28 11.21 8.97
CA PHE A 286 -13.88 11.55 9.19
C PHE A 286 -13.74 12.88 9.93
N THR A 287 -14.63 13.84 9.70
CA THR A 287 -14.65 15.09 10.49
C THR A 287 -14.85 14.79 11.97
N GLN A 288 -15.80 13.94 12.32
CA GLN A 288 -16.03 13.57 13.71
C GLN A 288 -14.89 12.74 14.29
N ALA A 289 -14.30 11.84 13.51
CA ALA A 289 -13.14 11.06 13.94
C ALA A 289 -11.94 11.96 14.29
N PHE A 290 -11.62 12.95 13.44
CA PHE A 290 -10.53 13.89 13.72
C PHE A 290 -10.87 14.93 14.79
N ASN A 291 -12.16 15.19 15.07
CA ASN A 291 -12.56 15.96 16.24
C ASN A 291 -12.37 15.18 17.55
N MET A 292 -12.56 13.85 17.52
CA MET A 292 -12.25 12.97 18.65
C MET A 292 -10.74 12.89 18.92
N PHE A 293 -9.93 13.02 17.87
CA PHE A 293 -8.48 12.96 17.92
C PHE A 293 -7.82 14.19 17.26
N PRO A 294 -7.81 15.37 17.91
CA PRO A 294 -7.32 16.61 17.29
C PRO A 294 -5.85 16.58 16.85
N THR A 295 -5.02 15.82 17.57
CA THR A 295 -3.58 15.60 17.29
C THR A 295 -3.33 14.55 16.21
N ALA A 296 -4.36 13.89 15.67
CA ALA A 296 -4.17 12.87 14.65
C ALA A 296 -3.73 13.51 13.32
N GLY A 297 -2.64 12.99 12.75
CA GLY A 297 -2.34 13.12 11.32
C GLY A 297 -2.99 11.99 10.52
N ALA A 298 -3.11 10.82 11.14
CA ALA A 298 -3.73 9.63 10.60
C ALA A 298 -4.59 8.91 11.65
N ILE A 299 -5.71 8.34 11.22
CA ILE A 299 -6.59 7.49 12.03
C ILE A 299 -6.69 6.12 11.35
N VAL A 300 -6.29 5.09 12.08
CA VAL A 300 -6.45 3.68 11.69
C VAL A 300 -7.84 3.24 12.10
N TYR A 301 -8.66 2.86 11.13
CA TYR A 301 -9.89 2.12 11.39
C TYR A 301 -9.57 0.64 11.34
N ASN A 302 -9.64 -0.03 12.49
CA ASN A 302 -9.43 -1.47 12.59
C ASN A 302 -10.34 -2.24 11.63
N MET A 303 -9.92 -3.45 11.29
CA MET A 303 -10.59 -4.27 10.29
C MET A 303 -11.15 -5.53 10.94
N THR A 304 -12.39 -5.87 10.61
CA THR A 304 -13.04 -7.10 11.04
C THR A 304 -13.27 -8.05 9.87
N GLN A 305 -12.92 -9.31 10.07
CA GLN A 305 -13.07 -10.36 9.05
C GLN A 305 -14.53 -10.74 8.86
N THR A 306 -14.96 -10.81 7.61
CA THR A 306 -16.34 -11.14 7.27
C THR A 306 -16.42 -12.13 6.11
N SER A 307 -17.53 -12.86 6.05
CA SER A 307 -17.93 -13.64 4.87
C SER A 307 -19.14 -13.03 4.19
N ILE A 308 -19.21 -13.17 2.87
CA ILE A 308 -20.30 -12.71 2.02
C ILE A 308 -20.79 -13.80 1.06
N GLU A 309 -22.01 -13.62 0.57
CA GLU A 309 -22.64 -14.39 -0.50
C GLU A 309 -22.94 -13.45 -1.68
N SER A 310 -22.55 -13.84 -2.90
CA SER A 310 -22.77 -13.06 -4.12
C SER A 310 -23.03 -13.96 -5.32
N SER A 311 -23.60 -13.44 -6.41
CA SER A 311 -23.75 -14.20 -7.65
C SER A 311 -22.60 -13.93 -8.62
N THR A 312 -22.19 -14.96 -9.34
CA THR A 312 -21.32 -14.86 -10.52
C THR A 312 -22.08 -14.52 -11.80
N THR A 313 -23.41 -14.60 -11.78
CA THR A 313 -24.25 -14.26 -12.93
C THR A 313 -24.66 -12.79 -12.85
N PRO A 314 -24.29 -11.94 -13.84
CA PRO A 314 -24.62 -10.51 -13.82
C PRO A 314 -26.12 -10.23 -13.61
N ALA A 315 -27.01 -10.98 -14.25
CA ALA A 315 -28.46 -10.79 -14.11
C ALA A 315 -28.99 -11.02 -12.68
N LEU A 316 -28.27 -11.76 -11.84
CA LEU A 316 -28.67 -12.12 -10.48
C LEU A 316 -27.92 -11.32 -9.40
N TYR A 317 -26.90 -10.55 -9.79
CA TYR A 317 -26.07 -9.81 -8.85
C TYR A 317 -26.78 -8.57 -8.28
N SER A 318 -26.50 -8.29 -7.02
CA SER A 318 -27.17 -7.27 -6.21
C SER A 318 -26.22 -6.80 -5.11
N PRO A 319 -25.69 -5.56 -5.16
CA PRO A 319 -24.79 -5.06 -4.12
C PRO A 319 -25.45 -5.02 -2.73
N ILE A 320 -26.76 -4.79 -2.65
CA ILE A 320 -27.46 -4.84 -1.36
C ILE A 320 -27.62 -6.28 -0.84
N SER A 321 -27.84 -7.26 -1.72
CA SER A 321 -27.88 -8.66 -1.30
C SER A 321 -26.53 -9.11 -0.76
N LEU A 322 -25.43 -8.63 -1.38
CA LEU A 322 -24.08 -8.83 -0.88
C LEU A 322 -23.91 -8.24 0.53
N LEU A 323 -24.28 -6.97 0.74
CA LEU A 323 -24.22 -6.36 2.07
C LEU A 323 -25.10 -7.07 3.11
N ALA A 324 -26.31 -7.47 2.72
CA ALA A 324 -27.24 -8.20 3.60
C ALA A 324 -26.71 -9.60 3.99
N SER A 325 -25.74 -10.15 3.24
CA SER A 325 -25.13 -11.45 3.50
C SER A 325 -23.94 -11.44 4.43
N ILE A 326 -23.46 -10.25 4.82
CA ILE A 326 -22.28 -10.11 5.67
C ILE A 326 -22.49 -10.88 6.97
N LYS A 327 -21.55 -11.77 7.26
CA LYS A 327 -21.43 -12.50 8.53
C LYS A 327 -20.03 -12.27 9.09
N PHE A 328 -19.94 -11.70 10.28
CA PHE A 328 -18.68 -11.49 10.97
C PHE A 328 -18.01 -12.82 11.34
N LYS A 329 -16.70 -12.81 11.57
CA LYS A 329 -15.92 -13.97 12.02
C LYS A 329 -15.36 -13.86 13.44
N GLY A 330 -15.57 -12.74 14.12
CA GLY A 330 -15.02 -12.52 15.46
C GLY A 330 -13.50 -12.23 15.46
N GLU A 331 -12.89 -12.04 14.29
CA GLU A 331 -11.46 -11.80 14.15
C GLU A 331 -11.16 -10.37 13.72
N GLN A 332 -10.27 -9.70 14.45
CA GLN A 332 -9.73 -8.39 14.11
C GLN A 332 -8.37 -8.51 13.41
N ARG A 333 -8.11 -7.62 12.46
CA ARG A 333 -6.84 -7.50 11.72
C ARG A 333 -6.39 -6.05 11.65
N TRP A 334 -5.21 -5.84 11.08
CA TRP A 334 -4.66 -4.51 10.86
C TRP A 334 -5.61 -3.65 10.04
N GLY A 335 -5.86 -2.45 10.56
CA GLY A 335 -6.83 -1.52 10.01
C GLY A 335 -6.39 -0.85 8.71
N LYS A 336 -7.25 0.02 8.20
CA LYS A 336 -6.98 0.91 7.07
C LYS A 336 -6.91 2.35 7.53
N LEU A 337 -6.13 3.15 6.82
CA LEU A 337 -5.87 4.53 7.22
C LEU A 337 -6.82 5.51 6.59
N VAL A 338 -7.18 6.51 7.37
CA VAL A 338 -7.69 7.80 6.93
C VAL A 338 -6.69 8.87 7.37
N VAL A 339 -6.28 9.75 6.48
CA VAL A 339 -5.29 10.79 6.76
C VAL A 339 -5.83 12.18 6.44
N ARG A 340 -5.30 13.16 7.16
CA ARG A 340 -5.33 14.59 6.79
C ARG A 340 -4.13 14.87 5.90
N PRO A 341 -4.30 15.18 4.61
CA PRO A 341 -3.17 15.28 3.68
C PRO A 341 -2.13 16.33 4.08
N GLU A 342 -2.54 17.40 4.77
CA GLU A 342 -1.66 18.46 5.26
C GLU A 342 -0.77 18.06 6.44
N ARG A 343 -1.04 16.91 7.06
CA ARG A 343 -0.36 16.41 8.27
C ARG A 343 0.54 15.19 8.01
N VAL A 344 0.54 14.67 6.79
CA VAL A 344 1.23 13.43 6.41
C VAL A 344 1.94 13.60 5.08
N ASP A 345 3.22 13.22 5.01
CA ASP A 345 4.03 13.32 3.80
C ASP A 345 4.15 12.00 3.04
N SER A 346 4.02 10.86 3.71
CA SER A 346 4.05 9.53 3.10
C SER A 346 3.16 8.54 3.83
N THR A 347 2.68 7.52 3.12
CA THR A 347 1.74 6.55 3.69
C THR A 347 1.87 5.17 3.05
N TRP A 348 1.43 4.16 3.79
CA TRP A 348 1.24 2.79 3.36
C TRP A 348 -0.09 2.25 3.90
N ILE A 349 -0.59 1.13 3.38
CA ILE A 349 -1.98 0.69 3.57
C ILE A 349 -2.42 0.54 5.04
N HIS A 350 -1.52 0.07 5.91
CA HIS A 350 -1.80 -0.18 7.33
C HIS A 350 -1.15 0.83 8.28
N ARG A 351 -0.19 1.63 7.81
CA ARG A 351 0.54 2.57 8.65
C ARG A 351 1.01 3.81 7.89
N SER A 352 0.86 4.96 8.53
CA SER A 352 1.48 6.20 8.08
C SER A 352 2.88 6.30 8.66
N TYR A 353 3.89 6.55 7.82
CA TYR A 353 5.28 6.51 8.24
C TYR A 353 5.91 7.89 8.37
N SER A 354 5.58 8.83 7.48
CA SER A 354 5.99 10.23 7.62
C SER A 354 4.81 11.09 8.06
N ILE A 355 4.49 11.02 9.36
CA ILE A 355 3.56 11.94 10.01
C ILE A 355 4.38 13.14 10.48
N ARG A 356 3.87 14.35 10.23
CA ARG A 356 4.57 15.59 10.57
C ARG A 356 4.67 15.80 12.07
N GLU A 357 5.71 16.53 12.46
CA GLU A 357 5.93 16.92 13.84
C GLU A 357 4.68 17.58 14.45
N GLY A 358 4.38 17.25 15.70
CA GLY A 358 3.17 17.69 16.40
C GLY A 358 1.92 16.84 16.13
N TYR A 359 1.98 15.88 15.21
CA TYR A 359 0.88 14.96 14.91
C TYR A 359 1.27 13.50 15.14
N GLU A 360 0.25 12.65 15.30
CA GLU A 360 0.43 11.23 15.57
C GLU A 360 -0.59 10.35 14.84
N GLN A 361 -0.35 9.03 14.86
CA GLN A 361 -1.32 8.05 14.41
C GLN A 361 -2.22 7.64 15.58
N LYS A 362 -3.54 7.71 15.40
CA LYS A 362 -4.52 7.20 16.36
C LYS A 362 -5.24 5.99 15.81
N VAL A 363 -5.83 5.19 16.70
CA VAL A 363 -6.62 4.01 16.34
C VAL A 363 -8.07 4.27 16.74
N MET A 364 -8.99 4.11 15.79
CA MET A 364 -10.42 4.16 16.03
C MET A 364 -10.84 2.92 16.84
N PRO A 365 -11.51 3.08 17.99
CA PRO A 365 -12.07 1.94 18.72
C PRO A 365 -13.05 1.16 17.84
N VAL A 366 -12.92 -0.17 17.81
CA VAL A 366 -13.72 -1.07 16.96
C VAL A 366 -15.22 -0.92 17.23
N ASP A 367 -15.59 -0.71 18.49
CA ASP A 367 -16.99 -0.53 18.90
C ASP A 367 -17.62 0.76 18.34
N VAL A 368 -16.78 1.76 18.00
CA VAL A 368 -17.21 2.99 17.33
C VAL A 368 -17.40 2.72 15.84
N ASN A 369 -16.33 2.29 15.16
CA ASN A 369 -16.40 1.90 13.76
C ASN A 369 -15.19 1.05 13.32
N ALA A 370 -15.37 0.25 12.27
CA ALA A 370 -14.35 -0.63 11.71
C ALA A 370 -14.62 -0.92 10.23
N PHE A 371 -13.56 -1.22 9.48
CA PHE A 371 -13.66 -1.74 8.12
C PHE A 371 -14.16 -3.18 8.11
N TYR A 372 -15.04 -3.51 7.17
CA TYR A 372 -15.48 -4.87 6.88
C TYR A 372 -14.60 -5.42 5.77
N HIS A 373 -13.75 -6.38 6.12
CA HIS A 373 -12.92 -7.06 5.14
C HIS A 373 -13.65 -8.28 4.64
N LEU A 374 -14.07 -8.20 3.38
CA LEU A 374 -14.91 -9.19 2.74
C LEU A 374 -14.02 -10.33 2.23
N ARG A 375 -13.46 -11.15 3.12
CA ARG A 375 -12.44 -12.15 2.75
C ARG A 375 -13.00 -13.48 2.27
N ILE A 376 -14.08 -13.95 2.88
CA ILE A 376 -14.61 -15.31 2.65
C ILE A 376 -15.84 -15.24 1.75
N TRP A 377 -15.68 -15.71 0.51
CA TRP A 377 -16.69 -15.50 -0.52
C TRP A 377 -17.42 -16.81 -0.81
N LYS A 378 -18.74 -16.71 -0.93
CA LYS A 378 -19.59 -17.80 -1.32
C LYS A 378 -20.38 -17.40 -2.56
N PHE A 379 -20.32 -18.25 -3.58
CA PHE A 379 -21.03 -18.04 -4.84
C PHE A 379 -22.08 -19.13 -5.01
N PRO A 380 -23.24 -19.04 -4.33
CA PRO A 380 -24.31 -19.99 -4.54
C PRO A 380 -24.88 -19.84 -5.96
N ASP A 381 -25.33 -20.94 -6.55
CA ASP A 381 -25.95 -20.96 -7.88
C ASP A 381 -27.15 -20.01 -7.96
N PHE A 382 -27.89 -19.90 -6.86
CA PHE A 382 -28.99 -18.96 -6.68
C PHE A 382 -28.79 -18.11 -5.43
N PRO A 383 -29.10 -16.80 -5.47
CA PRO A 383 -29.01 -15.95 -4.29
C PRO A 383 -29.89 -16.50 -3.15
N THR A 384 -29.27 -16.84 -2.04
CA THR A 384 -29.92 -17.32 -0.80
C THR A 384 -30.71 -16.20 -0.09
N ILE A 385 -30.36 -14.94 -0.39
CA ILE A 385 -30.99 -13.74 0.16
C ILE A 385 -32.07 -13.26 -0.80
N ASN A 386 -33.30 -13.63 -0.49
CA ASN A 386 -34.49 -13.09 -1.14
C ASN A 386 -34.63 -11.57 -0.92
N ARG A 387 -35.35 -10.90 -1.83
CA ARG A 387 -35.66 -9.47 -1.74
C ARG A 387 -36.32 -9.04 -0.41
N THR A 388 -36.93 -9.96 0.32
CA THR A 388 -37.54 -9.73 1.65
C THR A 388 -36.53 -9.72 2.80
N LYS A 389 -35.35 -10.35 2.65
CA LYS A 389 -34.25 -10.25 3.65
C LYS A 389 -33.39 -9.00 3.45
N VAL A 390 -33.45 -8.40 2.26
CA VAL A 390 -32.80 -7.13 1.93
C VAL A 390 -33.31 -5.97 2.80
N SER A 391 -34.52 -6.07 3.37
CA SER A 391 -35.05 -5.07 4.31
C SER A 391 -34.52 -5.22 5.75
N ASN A 392 -33.78 -6.29 6.07
CA ASN A 392 -33.26 -6.57 7.41
C ASN A 392 -31.72 -6.66 7.38
N PRO A 393 -31.00 -5.52 7.50
CA PRO A 393 -29.54 -5.50 7.51
C PRO A 393 -28.99 -6.27 8.73
N PRO A 394 -27.85 -6.97 8.59
CA PRO A 394 -27.25 -7.67 9.71
C PRO A 394 -26.76 -6.66 10.77
N TYR A 395 -26.65 -7.15 12.01
CA TYR A 395 -26.08 -6.38 13.10
C TYR A 395 -24.56 -6.36 13.00
N PHE A 396 -23.96 -5.22 13.32
CA PHE A 396 -22.52 -5.08 13.51
C PHE A 396 -22.12 -5.90 14.71
N ASP A 397 -21.32 -6.95 14.53
CA ASP A 397 -20.86 -7.83 15.62
C ASP A 397 -19.41 -8.29 15.38
N PRO A 398 -18.44 -7.38 15.54
CA PRO A 398 -17.04 -7.64 15.22
C PRO A 398 -16.39 -8.71 16.12
N TYR A 399 -16.98 -9.01 17.29
CA TYR A 399 -16.43 -9.90 18.31
C TYR A 399 -17.28 -11.15 18.60
N HIS A 400 -18.41 -11.35 17.91
CA HIS A 400 -19.37 -12.43 18.18
C HIS A 400 -19.94 -12.40 19.60
N LEU A 401 -20.08 -11.21 20.16
CA LEU A 401 -20.58 -11.03 21.52
C LEU A 401 -22.10 -10.82 21.54
N ASN A 402 -22.76 -10.66 20.38
CA ASN A 402 -24.17 -10.25 20.27
C ASN A 402 -24.51 -8.99 21.09
N ALA A 403 -23.50 -8.19 21.43
CA ALA A 403 -23.64 -7.05 22.35
C ALA A 403 -24.21 -5.81 21.66
N THR A 404 -23.92 -5.64 20.37
CA THR A 404 -24.26 -4.47 19.57
C THR A 404 -25.55 -4.68 18.79
N LYS A 405 -26.57 -3.85 19.06
CA LYS A 405 -27.85 -3.84 18.34
C LYS A 405 -27.87 -2.90 17.11
N ARG A 406 -26.70 -2.44 16.66
CA ARG A 406 -26.56 -1.50 15.54
C ARG A 406 -26.50 -2.28 14.23
N THR A 407 -27.33 -1.90 13.26
CA THR A 407 -27.27 -2.48 11.91
C THR A 407 -26.06 -1.96 11.13
N ILE A 408 -25.46 -2.79 10.28
CA ILE A 408 -24.24 -2.42 9.53
C ILE A 408 -24.46 -1.30 8.50
N TYR A 409 -25.69 -1.12 8.02
CA TYR A 409 -26.09 -0.01 7.13
C TYR A 409 -27.56 0.35 7.36
N LYS A 410 -27.96 1.55 6.95
CA LYS A 410 -29.38 1.97 6.97
C LYS A 410 -30.09 1.40 5.75
N VAL A 411 -31.27 0.81 5.94
CA VAL A 411 -32.07 0.22 4.84
C VAL A 411 -32.28 1.20 3.68
N SER A 412 -32.53 2.47 3.98
CA SER A 412 -32.70 3.53 2.98
C SER A 412 -31.45 3.76 2.11
N ASP A 413 -30.26 3.65 2.70
CA ASP A 413 -28.99 3.77 1.97
C ASP A 413 -28.77 2.57 1.06
N GLY A 414 -29.00 1.36 1.57
CA GLY A 414 -28.94 0.16 0.75
C GLY A 414 -29.86 0.24 -0.47
N LEU A 415 -31.11 0.67 -0.30
CA LEU A 415 -32.08 0.77 -1.39
C LEU A 415 -31.64 1.79 -2.45
N LYS A 416 -31.01 2.90 -2.03
CA LYS A 416 -30.45 3.90 -2.94
C LYS A 416 -29.26 3.35 -3.71
N ILE A 417 -28.34 2.65 -3.03
CA ILE A 417 -27.19 1.96 -3.65
C ILE A 417 -27.70 0.99 -4.73
N GLN A 418 -28.66 0.13 -4.39
CA GLN A 418 -29.21 -0.85 -5.33
C GLN A 418 -29.89 -0.21 -6.54
N ARG A 419 -30.61 0.90 -6.34
CA ARG A 419 -31.27 1.63 -7.42
C ARG A 419 -30.26 2.28 -8.36
N LYS A 420 -29.27 3.00 -7.80
CA LYS A 420 -28.19 3.63 -8.59
C LYS A 420 -27.44 2.61 -9.43
N PHE A 421 -27.07 1.48 -8.82
CA PHE A 421 -26.43 0.37 -9.51
C PHE A 421 -27.26 -0.12 -10.69
N LYS A 422 -28.55 -0.43 -10.46
CA LYS A 422 -29.45 -0.93 -11.52
C LYS A 422 -29.58 0.05 -12.68
N ASN A 423 -29.80 1.33 -12.40
CA ASN A 423 -29.91 2.35 -13.43
C ASN A 423 -28.63 2.35 -14.29
N ARG A 424 -27.45 2.46 -13.65
CA ARG A 424 -26.15 2.48 -14.31
C ARG A 424 -25.91 1.27 -15.23
N VAL A 425 -26.19 0.06 -14.77
CA VAL A 425 -25.93 -1.16 -15.56
C VAL A 425 -27.07 -1.53 -16.52
N SER A 426 -28.19 -0.82 -16.49
CA SER A 426 -29.34 -1.07 -17.39
C SER A 426 -29.40 -0.16 -18.61
N GLU A 427 -28.57 0.88 -18.64
CA GLU A 427 -28.62 1.95 -19.64
C GLU A 427 -27.62 1.71 -20.79
N GLY A 428 -28.07 1.95 -22.03
CA GLY A 428 -27.22 2.02 -23.22
C GLY A 428 -26.20 0.89 -23.37
N ASN A 429 -24.95 1.27 -23.66
CA ASN A 429 -23.83 0.33 -23.85
C ASN A 429 -23.44 -0.40 -22.55
N MET A 430 -23.73 0.18 -21.38
CA MET A 430 -23.38 -0.41 -20.09
C MET A 430 -24.09 -1.74 -19.85
N LYS A 431 -25.33 -1.87 -20.35
CA LYS A 431 -26.06 -3.15 -20.31
C LYS A 431 -25.34 -4.27 -21.04
N ALA A 432 -24.81 -3.97 -22.23
CA ALA A 432 -24.09 -4.95 -23.03
C ALA A 432 -22.75 -5.33 -22.35
N ILE A 433 -21.97 -4.35 -21.90
CA ILE A 433 -20.71 -4.55 -21.19
C ILE A 433 -20.93 -5.39 -19.92
N TYR A 434 -21.92 -5.02 -19.11
CA TYR A 434 -22.24 -5.71 -17.87
C TYR A 434 -22.66 -7.17 -18.09
N SER A 435 -23.45 -7.43 -19.14
CA SER A 435 -23.92 -8.79 -19.45
C SER A 435 -22.82 -9.77 -19.87
N ARG A 436 -21.66 -9.26 -20.32
CA ARG A 436 -20.50 -10.05 -20.73
C ARG A 436 -19.51 -10.35 -19.62
N LEU A 437 -19.71 -9.79 -18.43
CA LEU A 437 -18.81 -10.06 -17.30
C LEU A 437 -18.71 -11.57 -17.03
N PRO A 438 -17.51 -12.06 -16.71
CA PRO A 438 -17.26 -13.50 -16.58
C PRO A 438 -18.02 -14.08 -15.39
N LYS A 439 -18.53 -15.30 -15.59
CA LYS A 439 -19.20 -16.10 -14.55
C LYS A 439 -18.23 -16.99 -13.76
N VAL A 440 -16.98 -17.08 -14.20
CA VAL A 440 -15.93 -17.90 -13.60
C VAL A 440 -14.68 -17.04 -13.48
N SER A 441 -13.97 -17.19 -12.36
CA SER A 441 -12.66 -16.58 -12.13
C SER A 441 -11.57 -17.50 -12.65
N LEU A 442 -10.73 -17.02 -13.58
CA LEU A 442 -9.59 -17.74 -14.15
C LEU A 442 -8.31 -17.48 -13.37
N TYR A 443 -8.00 -16.22 -13.07
CA TYR A 443 -6.81 -15.79 -12.35
C TYR A 443 -6.87 -16.03 -10.85
N TYR A 444 -8.00 -15.74 -10.19
CA TYR A 444 -8.04 -15.77 -8.73
C TYR A 444 -7.66 -17.12 -8.13
N PRO A 445 -8.19 -18.28 -8.60
CA PRO A 445 -7.79 -19.57 -8.03
C PRO A 445 -6.28 -19.82 -8.13
N LEU A 446 -5.64 -19.38 -9.23
CA LEU A 446 -4.19 -19.49 -9.42
C LEU A 446 -3.43 -18.60 -8.43
N ILE A 447 -3.88 -17.36 -8.28
CA ILE A 447 -3.30 -16.39 -7.34
C ILE A 447 -3.48 -16.89 -5.91
N GLU A 448 -4.66 -17.35 -5.52
CA GLU A 448 -4.94 -17.84 -4.17
C GLU A 448 -4.06 -19.04 -3.80
N VAL A 449 -3.93 -20.02 -4.71
CA VAL A 449 -3.03 -21.17 -4.51
C VAL A 449 -1.58 -20.70 -4.40
N CYS A 450 -1.14 -19.82 -5.29
CA CYS A 450 0.21 -19.28 -5.27
C CYS A 450 0.50 -18.50 -3.98
N TYR A 451 -0.42 -17.64 -3.56
CA TYR A 451 -0.34 -16.84 -2.35
C TYR A 451 -0.32 -17.75 -1.13
N ASN A 452 -1.26 -18.67 -0.98
CA ASN A 452 -1.26 -19.59 0.16
C ASN A 452 0.05 -20.39 0.22
N ARG A 453 0.62 -20.80 -0.92
CA ARG A 453 1.95 -21.42 -0.97
C ARG A 453 3.04 -20.44 -0.50
N ILE A 454 3.09 -19.24 -1.05
CA ILE A 454 4.06 -18.20 -0.70
C ILE A 454 4.00 -17.89 0.81
N PHE A 455 2.80 -17.69 1.33
CA PHE A 455 2.55 -17.23 2.69
C PHE A 455 2.79 -18.31 3.74
N TYR A 456 2.35 -19.55 3.48
CA TYR A 456 2.35 -20.62 4.48
C TYR A 456 3.45 -21.68 4.32
N SER A 457 4.20 -21.71 3.21
CA SER A 457 5.17 -22.80 2.95
C SER A 457 6.66 -22.40 2.92
N MET A 458 7.03 -21.12 2.95
CA MET A 458 8.44 -20.73 2.79
C MET A 458 9.20 -20.67 4.11
N LYS A 459 10.11 -21.64 4.30
CA LYS A 459 11.05 -21.77 5.41
C LYS A 459 12.48 -21.31 5.10
N ASP A 460 12.78 -20.78 3.90
CA ASP A 460 14.17 -20.51 3.47
C ASP A 460 14.40 -19.14 2.78
N ILE A 461 15.21 -18.30 3.44
CA ILE A 461 16.37 -17.49 2.97
C ILE A 461 16.20 -16.48 1.80
N GLY A 462 16.33 -15.16 2.11
CA GLY A 462 17.20 -14.23 1.34
C GLY A 462 16.62 -13.18 0.37
N THR A 463 15.31 -12.99 0.26
CA THR A 463 14.66 -11.97 -0.62
C THR A 463 13.50 -11.30 0.14
N CYS A 464 12.63 -10.49 -0.50
CA CYS A 464 11.31 -10.12 0.07
C CYS A 464 10.51 -11.36 0.59
N ARG A 465 11.00 -12.58 0.40
CA ARG A 465 10.63 -13.79 1.15
C ARG A 465 10.83 -13.65 2.66
N GLY A 466 9.77 -13.18 3.30
CA GLY A 466 9.23 -13.72 4.54
C GLY A 466 10.20 -14.37 5.54
N TYR A 467 10.57 -13.62 6.58
CA TYR A 467 10.91 -14.18 7.89
C TYR A 467 10.39 -13.27 8.99
N SER A 468 9.35 -13.68 9.72
CA SER A 468 8.90 -12.98 10.92
C SER A 468 9.64 -13.54 12.13
N THR A 469 10.46 -12.71 12.77
CA THR A 469 10.86 -12.90 14.17
C THR A 469 10.64 -11.59 14.91
N VAL A 470 9.39 -11.32 15.26
CA VAL A 470 9.09 -10.59 16.50
C VAL A 470 7.90 -11.29 17.14
N GLU A 471 8.19 -12.08 18.17
CA GLU A 471 7.21 -12.51 19.16
C GLU A 471 6.58 -11.25 19.77
N LEU A 472 5.40 -10.87 19.30
CA LEU A 472 4.34 -10.16 20.01
C LEU A 472 3.15 -10.05 19.03
N SER A 473 2.20 -10.96 19.19
CA SER A 473 0.98 -11.21 18.39
C SER A 473 1.11 -12.24 17.26
N ASN A 474 0.23 -13.25 17.30
CA ASN A 474 0.27 -14.52 16.57
C ASN A 474 0.05 -14.47 15.04
N GLN A 475 0.67 -13.53 14.29
CA GLN A 475 0.55 -13.50 12.83
C GLN A 475 1.88 -13.14 12.16
N ASN A 476 2.57 -14.16 11.65
CA ASN A 476 3.77 -14.03 10.83
C ASN A 476 3.37 -13.80 9.37
N GLU A 477 3.28 -12.55 8.92
CA GLU A 477 3.06 -12.23 7.50
C GLU A 477 4.38 -12.21 6.72
N THR A 478 4.39 -12.90 5.57
CA THR A 478 5.54 -13.07 4.66
C THR A 478 5.29 -12.29 3.36
N PHE A 479 6.24 -11.42 2.96
CA PHE A 479 6.00 -10.38 1.95
C PHE A 479 6.38 -10.76 0.51
N SER A 480 5.76 -11.76 -0.14
CA SER A 480 6.03 -12.00 -1.58
C SER A 480 4.91 -11.53 -2.50
N GLY A 481 5.28 -10.81 -3.55
CA GLY A 481 4.38 -10.32 -4.60
C GLY A 481 3.95 -11.41 -5.59
N PRO A 482 2.91 -11.15 -6.40
CA PRO A 482 2.42 -12.09 -7.41
C PRO A 482 3.43 -12.32 -8.54
N GLU A 483 4.51 -11.55 -8.61
CA GLU A 483 5.60 -11.70 -9.57
C GLU A 483 6.27 -13.08 -9.50
N TYR A 484 6.14 -13.78 -8.36
CA TYR A 484 6.60 -15.17 -8.20
C TYR A 484 5.59 -16.23 -8.68
N CYS A 485 4.39 -15.82 -9.07
CA CYS A 485 3.36 -16.72 -9.55
C CYS A 485 3.52 -16.93 -11.06
N ASN A 486 3.63 -18.18 -11.48
CA ASN A 486 3.56 -18.52 -12.90
C ASN A 486 2.09 -18.48 -13.36
N ILE A 487 1.65 -17.30 -13.81
CA ILE A 487 0.29 -17.08 -14.30
C ILE A 487 0.30 -17.17 -15.83
N PRO A 488 -0.46 -18.12 -16.43
CA PRO A 488 -0.50 -18.26 -17.88
C PRO A 488 -1.31 -17.14 -18.53
N ALA A 489 -1.01 -16.90 -19.81
CA ALA A 489 -1.88 -16.15 -20.69
C ALA A 489 -3.17 -16.94 -20.97
N PHE A 490 -4.27 -16.23 -21.19
CA PHE A 490 -5.57 -16.83 -21.53
C PHE A 490 -6.04 -16.27 -22.88
N PRO A 491 -5.72 -16.95 -24.00
CA PRO A 491 -6.18 -16.53 -25.33
C PRO A 491 -7.71 -16.41 -25.40
N GLY A 492 -8.19 -15.32 -26.00
CA GLY A 492 -9.60 -14.96 -26.09
C GLY A 492 -10.13 -14.18 -24.88
N LEU A 493 -9.38 -14.07 -23.77
CA LEU A 493 -9.76 -13.21 -22.66
C LEU A 493 -9.33 -11.76 -22.92
N ARG A 494 -10.31 -10.88 -23.03
CA ARG A 494 -10.07 -9.44 -23.20
C ARG A 494 -9.64 -8.79 -21.89
N CYS A 495 -8.43 -8.27 -21.89
CA CYS A 495 -7.87 -7.54 -20.76
C CYS A 495 -7.30 -6.20 -21.19
N THR A 496 -7.42 -5.24 -20.29
CA THR A 496 -6.75 -3.95 -20.36
C THR A 496 -5.51 -4.04 -19.49
N ASN A 497 -4.34 -3.93 -20.12
CA ASN A 497 -3.02 -4.02 -19.49
C ASN A 497 -2.33 -2.66 -19.54
N VAL A 498 -1.44 -2.40 -18.59
CA VAL A 498 -0.58 -1.21 -18.64
C VAL A 498 0.65 -1.49 -19.49
N ALA A 499 0.83 -0.67 -20.51
CA ALA A 499 2.09 -0.53 -21.22
C ALA A 499 2.90 0.62 -20.62
N SER A 500 4.22 0.48 -20.62
CA SER A 500 5.12 1.52 -20.13
C SER A 500 6.48 1.47 -20.79
N GLU A 501 7.09 2.65 -20.89
CA GLU A 501 8.44 2.85 -21.40
C GLU A 501 9.27 3.63 -20.38
N PHE A 502 10.48 3.13 -20.13
CA PHE A 502 11.45 3.75 -19.24
C PHE A 502 12.70 4.15 -20.02
N VAL A 503 13.16 5.37 -19.81
CA VAL A 503 14.47 5.84 -20.30
C VAL A 503 15.49 5.74 -19.18
N THR A 504 16.69 5.28 -19.51
CA THR A 504 17.80 5.17 -18.55
C THR A 504 18.86 6.21 -18.85
N TYR A 505 19.18 7.02 -17.85
CA TYR A 505 20.20 8.05 -17.89
C TYR A 505 21.41 7.66 -17.02
N LYS A 506 22.62 7.78 -17.59
CA LYS A 506 23.86 7.19 -17.03
C LYS A 506 24.83 8.21 -16.39
N SER A 507 24.48 9.49 -16.32
CA SER A 507 25.44 10.56 -15.96
C SER A 507 25.33 11.11 -14.52
N TYR A 508 24.62 10.43 -13.63
CA TYR A 508 24.47 10.89 -12.24
C TYR A 508 25.43 10.09 -11.34
N ARG A 509 26.67 10.54 -11.09
CA ARG A 509 27.72 9.90 -10.24
C ARG A 509 27.38 8.50 -9.68
N ASN A 510 27.80 7.44 -10.37
CA ASN A 510 27.58 6.04 -9.99
C ASN A 510 26.12 5.66 -9.70
N ILE A 511 25.14 6.43 -10.17
CA ILE A 511 23.70 6.16 -10.08
C ILE A 511 23.11 6.17 -11.49
N TYR A 512 22.39 5.12 -11.84
CA TYR A 512 21.52 5.14 -13.02
C TYR A 512 20.15 5.65 -12.65
N ILE A 513 19.63 6.55 -13.48
CA ILE A 513 18.30 7.10 -13.31
C ILE A 513 17.39 6.50 -14.37
N HIS A 514 16.32 5.85 -13.94
CA HIS A 514 15.29 5.31 -14.80
C HIS A 514 14.03 6.16 -14.64
N GLN A 515 13.54 6.76 -15.72
CA GLN A 515 12.34 7.59 -15.69
C GLN A 515 11.27 6.97 -16.55
N LEU A 516 10.07 6.90 -15.98
CA LEU A 516 8.86 6.57 -16.72
C LEU A 516 8.53 7.74 -17.67
N ILE A 517 8.67 7.51 -18.98
CA ILE A 517 8.42 8.55 -20.01
C ILE A 517 7.06 8.39 -20.68
N SER A 518 6.52 7.17 -20.71
CA SER A 518 5.21 6.86 -21.28
C SER A 518 4.54 5.77 -20.47
N THR A 519 3.24 5.93 -20.23
CA THR A 519 2.40 4.90 -19.62
C THR A 519 0.96 5.02 -20.12
N ASP A 520 0.45 3.92 -20.66
CA ASP A 520 -0.86 3.87 -21.30
C ASP A 520 -1.58 2.55 -21.03
N PHE A 521 -2.88 2.54 -21.30
CA PHE A 521 -3.69 1.34 -21.25
C PHE A 521 -3.84 0.75 -22.64
N GLU A 522 -3.48 -0.53 -22.78
CA GLU A 522 -3.62 -1.29 -24.01
C GLU A 522 -4.63 -2.43 -23.81
N GLU A 523 -5.60 -2.54 -24.73
CA GLU A 523 -6.49 -3.71 -24.76
C GLU A 523 -5.82 -4.83 -25.56
N GLY A 524 -5.80 -6.03 -24.98
CA GLY A 524 -5.34 -7.24 -25.63
C GLY A 524 -6.32 -8.39 -25.41
N GLU A 525 -6.21 -9.42 -26.25
CA GLU A 525 -7.05 -10.63 -26.19
C GLU A 525 -6.29 -11.86 -25.67
N ASN A 526 -5.08 -11.67 -25.15
CA ASN A 526 -4.25 -12.76 -24.63
C ASN A 526 -4.27 -12.84 -23.09
N GLY A 527 -5.32 -12.30 -22.47
CA GLY A 527 -5.45 -12.20 -21.03
C GLY A 527 -4.69 -11.03 -20.40
N CYS A 528 -4.81 -10.94 -19.08
CA CYS A 528 -4.25 -9.92 -18.22
C CYS A 528 -2.81 -10.30 -17.85
N THR A 529 -1.93 -9.31 -17.80
CA THR A 529 -0.51 -9.49 -17.46
C THR A 529 -0.18 -8.85 -16.12
N LEU A 530 0.89 -9.33 -15.48
CA LEU A 530 1.51 -8.61 -14.37
C LEU A 530 2.39 -7.51 -14.95
#